data_AF-A0A382J1M9-F1
#
_entry.id   AF-A0A382J1M9-F1
#
_cell.length_a   1.000
_cell.length_b   1.000
_cell.length_c   1.000
_cell.angle_alpha   90.00
_cell.angle_beta   90.00
_cell.angle_gamma   90.00
#
_symmetry.space_group_name_H-M   'P 1'
#
loop_
_entity.id
_entity.type
_entity.pdbx_description
1 polymer ?
#
loop_
_entity_poly.entity_id
_entity_poly.type
_entity_poly.pdbx_seq_one_letter_code
_entity_poly.pdbx_strand_id
1 'polypeptide(L)' 'EIENHECGKDHLKKRKDDNYKTITTRYDMYMERTKPVLDFYSSLSYFHEIDASQKIEVIASKIEQILNL' A
#
# COMPACT_ATOMS: atom_id res chain seq x y z
N GLU A 1 17.38 2.88 -10.62
CA GLU A 1 17.44 1.78 -9.62
C GLU A 1 17.42 0.40 -10.25
N ILE A 2 16.46 0.09 -11.13
CA ILE A 2 16.35 -1.22 -11.81
C ILE A 2 17.62 -1.63 -12.60
N GLU A 3 18.32 -0.66 -13.21
CA GLU A 3 19.55 -0.96 -13.96
C GLU A 3 20.78 -1.26 -13.07
N ASN A 4 20.74 -0.90 -11.78
CA ASN A 4 21.88 -0.97 -10.86
C ASN A 4 21.68 -2.02 -9.75
N HIS A 5 20.66 -2.88 -9.86
CA HIS A 5 20.45 -3.95 -8.89
C HIS A 5 21.57 -4.99 -9.04
N GLU A 6 22.12 -5.50 -7.92
CA GLU A 6 23.32 -6.35 -7.91
C GLU A 6 23.21 -7.62 -8.78
N CYS A 7 21.98 -8.13 -9.01
CA CYS A 7 21.73 -9.29 -9.86
C CYS A 7 21.32 -8.96 -11.32
N GLY A 8 21.41 -7.69 -11.73
CA GLY A 8 21.07 -7.24 -13.07
C GLY A 8 19.58 -7.29 -13.43
N LYS A 9 19.25 -6.87 -14.66
CA LYS A 9 17.86 -6.73 -15.14
C LYS A 9 17.24 -8.03 -15.68
N ASP A 10 18.05 -9.04 -15.97
CA ASP A 10 17.64 -10.24 -16.72
C ASP A 10 16.59 -11.09 -15.99
N HIS A 11 16.50 -10.93 -14.67
CA HIS A 11 15.52 -11.62 -13.82
C HIS A 11 14.26 -10.80 -13.54
N LEU A 12 14.19 -9.54 -14.00
CA LEU A 12 13.03 -8.70 -13.77
C LEU A 12 11.93 -9.05 -14.76
N LYS A 13 10.78 -9.43 -14.22
CA LYS A 13 9.58 -9.76 -14.99
C LYS A 13 8.46 -8.84 -14.55
N LYS A 14 7.81 -8.20 -15.52
CA LYS A 14 6.55 -7.50 -15.29
C LYS A 14 5.44 -8.53 -15.10
N ARG A 15 4.62 -8.39 -14.05
CA ARG A 15 3.50 -9.31 -13.86
C ARG A 15 2.45 -9.05 -14.94
N LYS A 16 1.75 -10.10 -15.37
CA LYS A 16 0.73 -10.00 -16.43
C LYS A 16 -0.44 -9.06 -16.05
N ASP A 17 -0.71 -8.95 -14.76
CA ASP A 17 -1.78 -8.14 -14.16
C ASP A 17 -1.38 -6.70 -13.86
N ASP A 18 -0.13 -6.29 -14.08
CA ASP A 18 0.33 -4.89 -13.93
C ASP A 18 -0.03 -4.05 -15.17
N ASN A 19 -1.29 -4.11 -15.58
CA ASN A 19 -1.86 -3.34 -16.69
C ASN A 19 -3.01 -2.45 -16.19
N TYR A 20 -3.25 -1.34 -16.89
CA TYR A 20 -4.23 -0.33 -16.48
C TYR A 20 -5.60 -0.93 -16.19
N LYS A 21 -6.13 -1.75 -17.11
CA LYS A 21 -7.45 -2.38 -16.97
C LYS A 21 -7.54 -3.20 -15.67
N THR A 22 -6.54 -4.03 -15.39
CA THR A 22 -6.54 -4.86 -14.17
C THR A 22 -6.38 -4.02 -12.91
N ILE A 23 -5.56 -2.96 -12.92
CA ILE A 23 -5.37 -2.07 -11.78
C ILE A 23 -6.65 -1.31 -11.45
N THR A 24 -7.33 -0.73 -12.46
CA THR A 24 -8.60 -0.03 -12.26
C THR A 24 -9.66 -0.95 -11.67
N THR A 25 -9.84 -2.16 -12.23
CA THR A 25 -10.81 -3.12 -11.68
C THR A 25 -10.48 -3.52 -10.24
N ARG A 26 -9.20 -3.71 -9.90
CA ARG A 26 -8.80 -4.02 -8.51
C ARG A 26 -9.09 -2.87 -7.56
N TYR A 27 -8.85 -1.63 -7.99
CA TYR A 27 -9.15 -0.46 -7.19
C TYR A 27 -10.65 -0.36 -6.91
N ASP A 28 -11.50 -0.49 -7.94
CA ASP A 28 -12.95 -0.43 -7.77
C ASP A 28 -13.46 -1.52 -6.81
N MET A 29 -12.99 -2.76 -6.99
CA MET A 29 -13.33 -3.87 -6.10
C MET A 29 -12.84 -3.67 -4.66
N TYR A 30 -11.62 -3.15 -4.49
CA TYR A 30 -11.08 -2.83 -3.17
C TYR A 30 -11.93 -1.76 -2.47
N MET A 31 -12.29 -0.68 -3.17
CA MET A 31 -13.14 0.36 -2.60
C MET A 31 -14.54 -0.16 -2.25
N GLU A 32 -15.16 -0.97 -3.12
CA GLU A 32 -16.47 -1.61 -2.86
C GLU A 32 -16.43 -2.48 -1.59
N ARG A 33 -15.37 -3.28 -1.41
CA ARG A 33 -15.31 -4.30 -0.35
C ARG A 33 -14.69 -3.81 0.94
N THR A 34 -13.70 -2.91 0.87
CA THR A 34 -12.95 -2.45 2.03
C THR A 34 -13.53 -1.19 2.64
N LYS A 35 -14.17 -0.29 1.88
CA LYS A 35 -14.77 0.93 2.44
C LYS A 35 -15.77 0.67 3.57
N PRO A 36 -16.70 -0.31 3.49
CA PRO A 36 -17.61 -0.59 4.60
C PRO A 36 -16.90 -1.08 5.88
N VAL A 37 -15.82 -1.85 5.70
CA VAL A 37 -14.99 -2.32 6.82
C VAL A 37 -14.21 -1.16 7.44
N LEU A 38 -13.65 -0.30 6.59
CA LEU A 38 -12.95 0.92 7.01
C LEU A 38 -13.88 1.85 7.79
N ASP A 39 -15.11 2.05 7.30
CA ASP A 39 -16.12 2.89 7.95
C ASP A 39 -16.47 2.39 9.34
N PHE A 40 -16.63 1.07 9.50
CA PHE A 40 -16.84 0.45 10.80
C PHE A 40 -15.68 0.76 11.77
N TYR A 41 -14.43 0.50 11.37
CA TYR A 41 -13.28 0.71 12.25
C TYR A 41 -12.97 2.19 12.51
N SER A 42 -13.23 3.08 11.55
CA SER A 42 -12.99 4.53 11.70
C SER A 42 -13.81 5.17 12.82
N SER A 43 -14.91 4.52 13.25
CA SER A 43 -15.71 4.95 14.40
C SER A 43 -15.07 4.63 15.75
N LEU A 44 -14.03 3.79 15.79
CA LEU A 44 -13.39 3.33 17.01
C LEU A 44 -12.25 4.27 17.41
N SER A 45 -12.11 4.51 18.71
CA SER A 45 -11.13 5.47 19.25
C SER A 45 -9.66 5.09 19.01
N TYR A 46 -9.39 3.83 18.70
CA TYR A 46 -8.05 3.29 18.45
C TYR A 46 -7.76 3.09 16.95
N PHE A 47 -8.60 3.65 16.08
CA PHE A 47 -8.32 3.66 14.65
C PHE A 47 -7.26 4.71 14.31
N HIS A 48 -6.32 4.33 13.44
CA HIS A 48 -5.26 5.21 12.99
C HIS A 48 -5.17 5.16 11.46
N GLU A 49 -5.25 6.32 10.82
CA GLU A 49 -5.02 6.48 9.38
C GLU A 49 -3.60 7.00 9.13
N ILE A 50 -2.93 6.45 8.11
CA ILE A 50 -1.57 6.81 7.74
C ILE A 50 -1.53 7.23 6.29
N ASP A 51 -1.06 8.45 6.03
CA ASP A 51 -0.76 8.94 4.69
C ASP A 51 0.44 8.19 4.09
N ALA A 52 0.14 7.31 3.13
CA ALA A 52 1.11 6.48 2.42
C ALA A 52 1.80 7.17 1.23
N SER A 53 1.55 8.46 1.00
CA SER A 53 2.26 9.24 -0.02
C SER A 53 3.64 9.73 0.43
N GLN A 54 3.95 9.56 1.72
CA GLN A 54 5.20 10.01 2.34
C GLN A 54 6.35 9.02 2.09
N LYS A 55 7.57 9.41 2.47
CA LYS A 55 8.72 8.51 2.41
C LYS A 55 8.52 7.31 3.33
N ILE A 56 9.08 6.16 2.94
CA ILE A 56 8.93 4.89 3.66
C ILE A 56 9.38 5.02 5.12
N GLU A 57 10.46 5.76 5.38
CA GLU A 57 10.98 5.96 6.74
C GLU A 57 10.00 6.75 7.62
N VAL A 58 9.28 7.71 7.02
CA VAL A 58 8.27 8.50 7.73
C VAL A 58 7.03 7.66 8.02
N ILE A 59 6.61 6.82 7.07
CA ILE A 59 5.50 5.88 7.27
C ILE A 59 5.85 4.88 8.38
N ALA A 60 7.05 4.31 8.35
CA ALA A 60 7.54 3.37 9.36
C ALA A 60 7.54 3.99 10.77
N SER A 61 8.11 5.20 10.90
CA SER A 61 8.14 5.91 12.19
C SER A 61 6.73 6.21 12.74
N LYS A 62 5.76 6.54 11.88
CA LYS A 62 4.36 6.70 12.32
C LYS A 62 3.76 5.40 12.85
N ILE A 63 4.08 4.26 12.22
CA ILE A 63 3.63 2.94 12.69
C ILE A 63 4.26 2.62 14.05
N GLU A 64 5.56 2.87 14.22
CA GLU A 64 6.27 2.69 15.51
C GLU A 64 5.63 3.53 16.62
N GLN A 65 5.32 4.79 16.34
CA GLN A 65 4.63 5.68 17.29
C GLN A 65 3.25 5.15 17.70
N ILE A 66 2.46 4.64 16.76
CA ILE A 66 1.15 4.04 17.05
C ILE A 66 1.30 2.79 17.95
N LEU A 67 2.35 2.01 17.73
CA LEU A 67 2.63 0.78 18.47
C LEU A 67 3.40 1.01 19.79
N ASN A 68 3.86 2.24 20.06
CA ASN A 68 4.72 2.59 21.19
C ASN A 68 6.04 1.78 21.23
N LEU A 69 6.69 1.64 20.07
CA LEU A 69 7.99 0.98 19.91
C LEU A 69 9.16 1.97 20.00
#